data_AF-A0A370BLR3-F1
#
_entry.id   AF-A0A370BLR3-F1
#
_cell.length_a   1.000
_cell.length_b   1.000
_cell.length_c   1.000
_cell.angle_alpha   90.00
_cell.angle_beta   90.00
_cell.angle_gamma   90.00
#
_symmetry.space_group_name_H-M   'P 1'
#
loop_
_entity.id
_entity.type
_entity.pdbx_description
1 polymer ?
#
loop_
_entity_poly.entity_id
_entity_poly.type
_entity_poly.pdbx_seq_one_letter_code
_entity_poly.pdbx_strand_id
1 'polypeptide(L)'
;MAVILRLGYYHCLTVIHQASTRCQILEADLAGSRLDGIASSTKLTITASRSTLLYLHKVLPVVNPECFWVVLFYAITAVLTLFCNIISNPRDSDTNHNMDLLQNVPSLIRSIPIRKLTAGEVLHLQYLDVFTAELSSICVRAISKSQQNNYSLNLQHGGTTSIYPMQ
;
A
#
# COMPACT_ATOMS: atom_id res chain seq x y z
N MET A 1 -10.07 10.35 23.77
CA MET A 1 -9.99 10.20 22.30
C MET A 1 -8.68 9.63 21.76
N ALA A 2 -7.70 9.26 22.60
CA ALA A 2 -6.57 8.38 22.27
C ALA A 2 -6.94 6.88 22.08
N VAL A 3 -8.18 6.59 21.67
CA VAL A 3 -8.74 5.23 21.49
C VAL A 3 -8.92 4.89 20.00
N ILE A 4 -9.19 5.88 19.15
CA ILE A 4 -9.43 5.68 17.71
C ILE A 4 -8.12 5.42 16.97
N LEU A 5 -7.03 6.08 17.36
CA LEU A 5 -5.68 5.75 16.90
C LEU A 5 -5.24 4.35 17.40
N ARG A 6 -5.72 3.93 18.57
CA ARG A 6 -5.54 2.58 19.11
C ARG A 6 -6.35 1.52 18.34
N LEU A 7 -7.49 1.88 17.73
CA LEU A 7 -8.18 1.04 16.74
C LEU A 7 -7.40 0.96 15.42
N GLY A 8 -6.79 2.07 14.98
CA GLY A 8 -5.82 2.08 13.87
C GLY A 8 -4.63 1.13 14.11
N TYR A 9 -4.17 1.04 15.36
CA TYR A 9 -3.09 0.16 15.86
C TYR A 9 -3.45 -1.33 15.91
N TYR A 10 -4.72 -1.74 16.05
CA TYR A 10 -5.10 -3.16 16.04
C TYR A 10 -5.67 -3.65 14.71
N HIS A 11 -6.25 -2.76 13.91
CA HIS A 11 -6.76 -3.12 12.58
C HIS A 11 -5.62 -3.38 11.58
N CYS A 12 -4.52 -2.62 11.64
CA CYS A 12 -3.29 -2.94 10.89
C CYS A 12 -2.72 -4.31 11.27
N LEU A 13 -2.78 -4.70 12.56
CA LEU A 13 -2.40 -6.02 13.07
C LEU A 13 -3.29 -7.16 12.51
N THR A 14 -4.58 -6.93 12.25
CA THR A 14 -5.48 -7.89 11.58
C THR A 14 -5.23 -7.96 10.07
N VAL A 15 -5.01 -6.82 9.42
CA VAL A 15 -4.79 -6.72 7.97
C VAL A 15 -3.49 -7.40 7.55
N ILE A 16 -2.44 -7.37 8.36
CA ILE A 16 -1.14 -8.02 8.02
C ILE A 16 -1.14 -9.52 8.34
N HIS A 17 -1.84 -9.92 9.41
CA HIS A 17 -1.97 -11.32 9.80
C HIS A 17 -2.91 -12.10 8.85
N GLN A 18 -3.98 -11.49 8.33
CA GLN A 18 -4.81 -12.08 7.27
C GLN A 18 -4.14 -12.06 5.90
N ALA A 19 -3.38 -11.01 5.56
CA ALA A 19 -2.59 -10.96 4.33
C ALA A 19 -1.56 -12.10 4.21
N SER A 20 -1.04 -12.60 5.34
CA SER A 20 0.07 -13.58 5.35
C SER A 20 -0.36 -15.03 5.56
N THR A 21 -1.49 -15.28 6.25
CA THR A 21 -1.93 -16.65 6.59
C THR A 21 -2.90 -17.25 5.58
N ARG A 22 -3.65 -16.47 4.77
CA ARG A 22 -4.60 -17.04 3.78
C ARG A 22 -4.04 -17.24 2.38
N CYS A 23 -2.95 -16.53 2.05
CA CYS A 23 -2.12 -16.87 0.91
C CYS A 23 -1.46 -18.26 1.11
N GLN A 24 -1.16 -18.63 2.36
CA GLN A 24 -0.73 -19.98 2.79
C GLN A 24 -1.80 -21.10 2.68
N ILE A 25 -3.05 -20.83 2.28
CA ILE A 25 -4.12 -21.87 2.24
C ILE A 25 -4.57 -22.29 0.82
N LEU A 26 -4.47 -21.48 -0.25
CA LEU A 26 -5.35 -21.74 -1.41
C LEU A 26 -4.82 -21.34 -2.81
N GLU A 27 -3.52 -21.37 -3.02
CA GLU A 27 -3.02 -21.97 -4.28
C GLU A 27 -3.05 -23.51 -4.21
N ALA A 28 -3.54 -24.05 -3.08
CA ALA A 28 -3.46 -25.46 -2.75
C ALA A 28 -4.51 -26.39 -3.42
N ASP A 29 -5.52 -25.95 -4.19
CA ASP A 29 -6.36 -26.89 -5.00
C ASP A 29 -7.40 -26.24 -5.97
N LEU A 30 -7.14 -26.27 -7.29
CA LEU A 30 -8.10 -26.54 -8.40
C LEU A 30 -9.41 -25.70 -8.63
N ALA A 31 -9.38 -24.36 -8.78
CA ALA A 31 -10.52 -23.65 -9.40
C ALA A 31 -10.19 -22.29 -10.05
N GLY A 32 -9.95 -22.25 -11.37
CA GLY A 32 -9.54 -21.05 -12.13
C GLY A 32 -10.50 -19.84 -12.04
N SER A 33 -11.82 -20.05 -12.06
CA SER A 33 -12.79 -18.94 -12.03
C SER A 33 -12.78 -18.13 -10.72
N ARG A 34 -12.40 -18.75 -9.59
CA ARG A 34 -12.32 -18.06 -8.28
C ARG A 34 -11.09 -17.16 -8.18
N LEU A 35 -9.99 -17.57 -8.80
CA LEU A 35 -8.75 -16.78 -8.84
C LEU A 35 -8.92 -15.53 -9.71
N ASP A 36 -9.63 -15.63 -10.84
CA ASP A 36 -9.95 -14.49 -11.71
C ASP A 36 -10.83 -13.45 -11.00
N GLY A 37 -11.85 -13.88 -10.24
CA GLY A 37 -12.69 -12.99 -9.44
C GLY A 37 -11.93 -12.29 -8.30
N ILE A 38 -11.02 -13.00 -7.63
CA ILE A 38 -10.14 -12.43 -6.61
C ILE A 38 -9.19 -11.41 -7.25
N ALA A 39 -8.54 -11.75 -8.36
CA ALA A 39 -7.65 -10.84 -9.08
C ALA A 39 -8.39 -9.57 -9.58
N SER A 40 -9.60 -9.72 -10.11
CA SER A 40 -10.43 -8.59 -10.57
C SER A 40 -10.86 -7.68 -9.43
N SER A 41 -11.29 -8.25 -8.29
CA SER A 41 -11.70 -7.47 -7.11
C SER A 41 -10.51 -6.79 -6.43
N THR A 42 -9.34 -7.43 -6.38
CA THR A 42 -8.09 -6.81 -5.93
C THR A 42 -7.70 -5.62 -6.81
N LYS A 43 -7.71 -5.78 -8.15
CA LYS A 43 -7.42 -4.68 -9.09
C LYS A 43 -8.40 -3.51 -8.90
N LEU A 44 -9.71 -3.80 -8.81
CA LEU A 44 -10.72 -2.78 -8.58
C LEU A 44 -10.50 -2.04 -7.25
N THR A 45 -10.15 -2.76 -6.18
CA THR A 45 -9.88 -2.18 -4.85
C THR A 45 -8.66 -1.25 -4.91
N ILE A 46 -7.59 -1.66 -5.60
CA ILE A 46 -6.41 -0.81 -5.81
C ILE A 46 -6.79 0.45 -6.60
N THR A 47 -7.50 0.32 -7.72
CA THR A 47 -7.96 1.47 -8.52
C THR A 47 -8.85 2.41 -7.72
N ALA A 48 -9.75 1.88 -6.88
CA ALA A 48 -10.59 2.67 -6.00
C ALA A 48 -9.77 3.40 -4.92
N SER A 49 -8.77 2.74 -4.33
CA SER A 49 -7.85 3.38 -3.36
C SER A 49 -7.04 4.50 -4.01
N ARG A 50 -6.51 4.31 -5.23
CA ARG A 50 -5.85 5.38 -6.00
C ARG A 50 -6.78 6.57 -6.21
N SER A 51 -7.99 6.28 -6.70
CA SER A 51 -9.01 7.30 -6.98
C SER A 51 -9.41 8.06 -5.72
N THR A 52 -9.48 7.36 -4.58
CA THR A 52 -9.76 7.96 -3.27
C THR A 52 -8.68 8.97 -2.89
N LEU A 53 -7.39 8.59 -2.95
CA LEU A 53 -6.30 9.51 -2.61
C LEU A 53 -6.24 10.71 -3.56
N LEU A 54 -6.41 10.48 -4.87
CA LEU A 54 -6.45 11.56 -5.87
C LEU A 54 -7.62 12.52 -5.67
N TYR A 55 -8.80 12.00 -5.34
CA TYR A 55 -9.97 12.82 -5.06
C TYR A 55 -9.79 13.63 -3.77
N LEU A 56 -9.29 13.01 -2.71
CA LEU A 56 -8.95 13.67 -1.45
C LEU A 56 -7.99 14.84 -1.71
N HIS A 57 -6.99 14.69 -2.58
CA HIS A 57 -6.07 15.78 -2.92
C HIS A 57 -6.78 17.05 -3.43
N LYS A 58 -7.91 16.88 -4.13
CA LYS A 58 -8.69 17.99 -4.71
C LYS A 58 -9.65 18.61 -3.70
N VAL A 59 -10.22 17.80 -2.80
CA VAL A 59 -11.33 18.25 -1.95
C VAL A 59 -10.91 18.61 -0.52
N LEU A 60 -9.79 18.10 -0.02
CA LEU A 60 -9.28 18.41 1.32
C LEU A 60 -9.15 19.91 1.62
N PRO A 61 -8.69 20.76 0.67
CA PRO A 61 -8.57 22.21 0.91
C PRO A 61 -9.92 22.89 1.21
N VAL A 62 -11.04 22.31 0.78
CA VAL A 62 -12.38 22.89 0.92
C VAL A 62 -13.29 22.06 1.84
N VAL A 63 -12.78 20.97 2.40
CA VAL A 63 -13.60 20.04 3.20
C VAL A 63 -14.00 20.69 4.53
N ASN A 64 -15.24 20.44 4.95
CA ASN A 64 -15.74 20.92 6.23
C ASN A 64 -15.00 20.19 7.37
N PRO A 65 -14.50 20.87 8.42
CA PRO A 65 -13.92 20.24 9.60
C PRO A 65 -14.79 19.14 10.21
N GLU A 66 -16.12 19.26 10.14
CA GLU A 66 -17.05 18.22 10.62
C GLU A 66 -16.86 16.85 9.93
N CYS A 67 -16.28 16.82 8.73
CA CYS A 67 -16.00 15.60 7.98
C CYS A 67 -14.61 15.01 8.25
N PHE A 68 -13.82 15.62 9.13
CA PHE A 68 -12.41 15.29 9.35
C PHE A 68 -12.16 13.80 9.58
N TRP A 69 -12.88 13.19 10.52
CA TRP A 69 -12.67 11.78 10.89
C TRP A 69 -13.02 10.80 9.76
N VAL A 70 -14.05 11.14 8.97
CA VAL A 70 -14.47 10.36 7.82
C VAL A 70 -13.41 10.41 6.72
N VAL A 71 -12.89 11.60 6.45
CA VAL A 71 -11.79 11.82 5.51
C VAL A 71 -10.53 11.06 5.93
N LEU A 72 -10.17 11.16 7.22
CA LEU A 72 -9.01 10.49 7.79
C LEU A 72 -9.13 8.96 7.68
N PHE A 73 -10.33 8.41 7.93
CA PHE A 73 -10.60 6.99 7.77
C PHE A 73 -10.38 6.51 6.33
N TYR A 74 -10.96 7.20 5.34
CA TYR A 74 -10.79 6.83 3.93
C TYR A 74 -9.33 6.95 3.45
N ALA A 75 -8.60 7.97 3.93
CA ALA A 75 -7.19 8.13 3.62
C ALA A 75 -6.36 6.95 4.16
N ILE A 76 -6.57 6.56 5.42
CA ILE A 76 -5.87 5.44 6.05
C ILE A 76 -6.18 4.12 5.32
N THR A 77 -7.44 3.86 5.00
CA THR A 77 -7.85 2.63 4.30
C THR A 77 -7.22 2.53 2.92
N ALA A 78 -7.18 3.64 2.16
CA ALA A 78 -6.56 3.66 0.84
C ALA A 78 -5.04 3.45 0.93
N VAL A 79 -4.37 4.13 1.88
CA VAL A 79 -2.94 3.96 2.16
C VAL A 79 -2.59 2.52 2.48
N LEU A 80 -3.32 1.89 3.40
CA LEU A 80 -3.07 0.51 3.80
C LEU A 80 -3.28 -0.48 2.67
N THR A 81 -4.31 -0.26 1.85
CA THR A 81 -4.59 -1.11 0.69
C THR A 81 -3.43 -1.08 -0.32
N LEU A 82 -2.92 0.12 -0.64
CA LEU A 82 -1.79 0.26 -1.55
C LEU A 82 -0.51 -0.32 -0.95
N PHE A 83 -0.24 -0.05 0.33
CA PHE A 83 0.88 -0.63 1.06
C PHE A 83 0.87 -2.16 0.97
N CYS A 84 -0.24 -2.80 1.35
CA CYS A 84 -0.37 -4.25 1.28
C CYS A 84 -0.15 -4.78 -0.14
N ASN A 85 -0.74 -4.15 -1.16
CA ASN A 85 -0.54 -4.57 -2.54
C ASN A 85 0.93 -4.49 -2.98
N ILE A 86 1.66 -3.42 -2.62
CA ILE A 86 3.08 -3.28 -2.96
C ILE A 86 3.91 -4.35 -2.27
N ILE A 87 3.64 -4.66 -0.99
CA ILE A 87 4.36 -5.71 -0.25
C ILE A 87 4.08 -7.09 -0.84
N SER A 88 2.84 -7.36 -1.25
CA SER A 88 2.46 -8.64 -1.86
C SER A 88 2.99 -8.80 -3.28
N ASN A 89 2.99 -7.73 -4.08
CA ASN A 89 3.35 -7.76 -5.50
C ASN A 89 4.42 -6.70 -5.85
N PRO A 90 5.63 -6.77 -5.26
CA PRO A 90 6.64 -5.71 -5.38
C PRO A 90 7.20 -5.52 -6.80
N ARG A 91 6.84 -6.39 -7.74
CA ARG A 91 7.27 -6.39 -9.14
C ARG A 91 6.15 -6.06 -10.13
N ASP A 92 4.94 -5.80 -9.64
CA ASP A 92 3.83 -5.39 -10.49
C ASP A 92 4.15 -4.07 -11.20
N SER A 93 3.68 -3.92 -12.45
CA SER A 93 3.96 -2.74 -13.28
C SER A 93 3.50 -1.44 -12.63
N ASP A 94 2.45 -1.50 -11.80
CA ASP A 94 1.90 -0.32 -11.17
C ASP A 94 2.51 -0.01 -9.79
N THR A 95 3.41 -0.85 -9.29
CA THR A 95 4.00 -0.68 -7.95
C THR A 95 4.67 0.68 -7.78
N ASN A 96 5.37 1.17 -8.80
CA ASN A 96 5.99 2.50 -8.75
C ASN A 96 4.95 3.63 -8.68
N HIS A 97 3.83 3.51 -9.40
CA HIS A 97 2.75 4.49 -9.36
C HIS A 97 2.02 4.48 -8.00
N ASN A 98 1.74 3.29 -7.46
CA ASN A 98 1.18 3.14 -6.11
C ASN A 98 2.10 3.73 -5.04
N MET A 99 3.41 3.55 -5.23
CA MET A 99 4.44 4.05 -4.33
C MET A 99 4.49 5.59 -4.33
N ASP A 100 4.43 6.21 -5.51
CA ASP A 100 4.36 7.67 -5.64
C ASP A 100 3.11 8.23 -4.94
N LEU A 101 1.96 7.58 -5.10
CA LEU A 101 0.74 7.99 -4.39
C LEU A 101 0.89 7.89 -2.86
N LEU A 102 1.55 6.85 -2.34
CA LEU A 102 1.84 6.74 -0.90
C LEU A 102 2.77 7.84 -0.39
N GLN A 103 3.81 8.19 -1.16
CA GLN A 103 4.77 9.25 -0.80
C GLN A 103 4.13 10.66 -0.83
N ASN A 104 3.07 10.84 -1.63
CA ASN A 104 2.34 12.09 -1.74
C ASN A 104 1.22 12.24 -0.69
N VAL A 105 0.92 11.23 0.12
CA VAL A 105 -0.08 11.34 1.20
C VAL A 105 0.33 12.38 2.27
N PRO A 106 1.60 12.44 2.71
CA PRO A 106 2.14 13.56 3.50
C PRO A 106 1.81 14.95 2.97
N SER A 107 2.00 15.19 1.67
CA SER A 107 1.74 16.51 1.07
C SER A 107 0.23 16.82 1.02
N LEU A 108 -0.59 15.80 0.78
CA LEU A 108 -2.04 15.86 0.85
C LEU A 108 -2.53 16.25 2.25
N ILE A 109 -1.96 15.65 3.31
CA ILE A 109 -2.29 15.98 4.70
C ILE A 109 -1.94 17.43 5.04
N ARG A 110 -0.80 17.92 4.56
CA ARG A 110 -0.34 19.30 4.80
C ARG A 110 -1.18 20.34 4.03
N SER A 111 -1.92 19.94 3.01
CA SER A 111 -2.82 20.84 2.26
C SER A 111 -4.12 21.17 3.01
N ILE A 112 -4.40 20.48 4.13
CA ILE A 112 -5.61 20.68 4.93
C ILE A 112 -5.53 22.05 5.63
N PRO A 113 -6.59 22.88 5.60
CA PRO A 113 -6.59 24.19 6.25
C PRO A 113 -6.60 24.04 7.79
N ILE A 114 -5.41 23.98 8.39
CA ILE A 114 -5.19 23.76 9.84
C ILE A 114 -5.97 24.74 10.73
N ARG A 115 -6.26 25.95 10.23
CA ARG A 115 -6.95 27.02 10.98
C ARG A 115 -8.35 26.63 11.47
N LYS A 116 -8.96 25.58 10.91
CA LYS A 116 -10.30 25.09 11.27
C LYS A 116 -10.28 23.80 12.11
N LEU A 117 -9.10 23.27 12.42
CA LEU A 117 -8.94 22.00 13.12
C LEU A 117 -8.65 22.22 14.60
N THR A 118 -9.20 21.35 15.43
CA THR A 118 -8.87 21.25 16.85
C THR A 118 -7.44 20.70 17.03
N ALA A 119 -6.83 20.95 18.19
CA ALA A 119 -5.51 20.42 18.51
C ALA A 119 -5.43 18.89 18.41
N GLY A 120 -6.54 18.20 18.72
CA GLY A 120 -6.65 16.75 18.55
C GLY A 120 -6.53 16.35 17.07
N GLU A 121 -7.28 16.98 16.19
CA GLU A 121 -7.29 16.66 14.76
C GLU A 121 -5.93 16.97 14.11
N VAL A 122 -5.25 18.05 14.52
CA VAL A 122 -3.88 18.34 14.09
C VAL A 122 -2.91 17.23 14.50
N LEU A 123 -3.02 16.72 15.73
CA LEU A 123 -2.21 15.59 16.20
C LEU A 123 -2.48 14.32 15.40
N HIS A 124 -3.72 14.07 15.00
CA HIS A 124 -4.08 12.94 14.15
C HIS A 124 -3.49 13.05 12.74
N LEU A 125 -3.44 14.26 12.17
CA LEU A 125 -2.77 14.50 10.88
C LEU A 125 -1.26 14.27 10.96
N GLN A 126 -0.61 14.76 12.02
CA GLN A 126 0.82 14.51 12.26
C GLN A 126 1.11 13.01 12.40
N TYR A 127 0.24 12.26 13.09
CA TYR A 127 0.39 10.82 13.18
C TYR A 127 0.28 10.16 11.80
N LEU A 128 -0.71 10.55 10.99
CA LEU A 128 -0.89 10.00 9.65
C LEU A 128 0.31 10.31 8.73
N ASP A 129 0.91 11.50 8.86
CA ASP A 129 2.11 11.91 8.14
C ASP A 129 3.30 10.98 8.45
N VAL A 130 3.61 10.79 9.75
CA VAL A 130 4.66 9.87 10.19
C VAL A 130 4.36 8.43 9.78
N PHE A 131 3.11 7.99 9.94
CA PHE A 131 2.67 6.63 9.60
C PHE A 131 2.86 6.31 8.12
N THR A 132 2.46 7.22 7.23
CA THR A 132 2.56 7.03 5.78
C THR A 132 4.01 7.07 5.28
N ALA A 133 4.87 7.87 5.91
CA ALA A 133 6.30 7.88 5.63
C ALA A 133 6.97 6.53 5.97
N GLU A 134 6.62 5.94 7.13
CA GLU A 134 7.13 4.63 7.54
C GLU A 134 6.68 3.52 6.57
N LEU A 135 5.39 3.48 6.20
CA LEU A 135 4.88 2.51 5.23
C LEU A 135 5.61 2.62 3.88
N SER A 136 5.84 3.85 3.42
CA SER A 136 6.62 4.12 2.21
C SER A 136 8.04 3.55 2.32
N SER A 137 8.75 3.83 3.42
CA SER A 137 10.10 3.29 3.66
C SER A 137 10.14 1.76 3.57
N ILE A 138 9.14 1.08 4.14
CA ILE A 138 9.01 -0.39 4.08
C ILE A 138 8.79 -0.85 2.63
N CYS A 139 7.90 -0.21 1.88
CA CYS A 139 7.67 -0.51 0.46
C CYS A 139 8.95 -0.38 -0.38
N VAL A 140 9.72 0.70 -0.20
CA VAL A 140 11.01 0.87 -0.89
C VAL A 140 11.94 -0.31 -0.62
N ARG A 141 12.06 -0.72 0.65
CA ARG A 141 12.91 -1.85 1.04
C ARG A 141 12.43 -3.16 0.40
N ALA A 142 11.12 -3.39 0.37
CA ALA A 142 10.53 -4.59 -0.24
C ALA A 142 10.80 -4.66 -1.75
N ILE A 143 10.64 -3.52 -2.45
CA ILE A 143 10.93 -3.41 -3.89
C ILE A 143 12.41 -3.68 -4.15
N SER A 144 13.31 -2.99 -3.46
CA SER A 144 14.77 -3.16 -3.62
C SER A 144 15.22 -4.60 -3.37
N LYS A 145 14.70 -5.24 -2.32
CA LYS A 145 14.99 -6.65 -2.01
C LYS A 145 14.50 -7.58 -3.13
N SER A 146 13.33 -7.29 -3.70
CA SER A 146 12.77 -8.07 -4.81
C SER A 146 13.63 -7.96 -6.08
N GLN A 147 14.18 -6.78 -6.37
CA GLN A 147 15.04 -6.55 -7.53
C GLN A 147 16.39 -7.27 -7.36
N GLN A 148 17.03 -7.17 -6.20
CA GLN A 148 18.28 -7.86 -5.90
C GLN A 148 18.16 -9.39 -6.06
N ASN A 149 17.07 -9.98 -5.54
CA ASN A 149 16.84 -11.43 -5.65
C ASN A 149 16.72 -11.90 -7.11
N ASN A 150 16.20 -11.07 -8.02
CA ASN A 150 16.14 -11.39 -9.45
C ASN A 150 17.52 -11.39 -10.11
N TYR A 151 18.41 -10.46 -9.76
CA TYR A 151 19.77 -10.45 -10.29
C TYR A 151 20.54 -11.71 -9.86
N SER A 152 20.38 -12.14 -8.61
CA SER A 152 20.99 -13.37 -8.09
C SER A 152 20.50 -14.63 -8.82
N LEU A 153 19.20 -14.72 -9.13
CA LEU A 153 18.60 -15.84 -9.87
C LEU A 153 19.09 -15.88 -11.34
N ASN A 154 19.18 -14.73 -12.00
CA ASN A 154 19.67 -14.66 -13.38
C ASN A 154 21.17 -15.02 -13.49
N LEU A 155 21.98 -14.68 -12.48
CA LEU A 155 23.40 -15.05 -12.42
C LEU A 155 23.61 -16.56 -12.20
N GLN A 156 22.70 -17.25 -11.49
CA GLN A 156 22.78 -18.70 -11.31
C GLN A 156 22.33 -19.49 -12.56
N HIS A 157 21.45 -18.94 -13.39
CA HIS A 157 20.99 -19.59 -14.63
C HIS A 157 21.87 -19.29 -15.87
N GLY A 158 22.70 -18.26 -15.83
CA GLY A 158 23.65 -17.93 -16.90
C GLY A 158 24.93 -18.78 -16.94
N GLY A 159 25.09 -19.75 -16.02
CA GLY A 159 26.32 -20.54 -15.86
C GLY A 159 26.40 -21.85 -16.67
N THR A 160 25.37 -22.25 -17.40
CA THR A 160 25.35 -23.52 -18.16
C THR A 160 25.04 -23.29 -19.64
N THR A 161 25.97 -22.68 -20.38
CA THR A 161 26.02 -22.88 -21.84
C THR A 161 27.47 -22.77 -22.33
N SER A 162 27.85 -23.72 -23.19
CA SER A 162 29.20 -24.03 -23.71
C SER A 162 29.95 -25.02 -22.80
N ILE A 163 30.32 -26.23 -23.22
CA ILE A 163 31.14 -26.52 -24.41
C ILE A 163 30.78 -27.91 -24.99
N TYR A 164 30.43 -27.97 -26.27
CA TYR A 164 30.79 -29.11 -27.13
C TYR A 164 31.43 -28.54 -28.41
N PRO A 165 32.69 -28.89 -28.74
CA PRO A 165 33.21 -28.58 -30.05
C PRO A 165 32.78 -29.65 -31.06
N MET A 166 32.41 -29.16 -32.23
CA MET A 166 32.26 -29.90 -33.47
C MET A 166 33.45 -30.84 -33.71
N GLN A 167 33.17 -32.14 -33.89
CA GLN A 167 33.84 -33.00 -34.86
C GLN A 167 32.80 -33.94 -35.47
#